data_AF-A0A836EJ10-F1
#
_entry.id   AF-A0A836EJ10-F1
#
_cell.length_a   1.000
_cell.length_b   1.000
_cell.length_c   1.000
_cell.angle_alpha   90.00
_cell.angle_beta   90.00
_cell.angle_gamma   90.00
#
_symmetry.space_group_name_H-M   'P 1'
#
loop_
_entity.id
_entity.type
_entity.pdbx_description
1 polymer ?
#
loop_
_entity_poly.entity_id
_entity_poly.type
_entity_poly.pdbx_seq_one_letter_code
_entity_poly.pdbx_strand_id
1 'polypeptide(L)'
;MKFLFLDRFDDIQDEAIMRCGFPVTHSVYGLHYSINAANYLQFLACEKLINLHPMAIKIVIEQFMEYYRGQGMDLYWKEKFICPKEEDYNILAMRKSAWLIIMVVKLMKLFSTYEEDIMLKFLTIIQDILKQRSKNIEVKRYCVKILESYGSFKYTKDVLDELEKKIRTEIDRLGGNPLLVQLLDDYRNKMLKTRI
;
A
#
# COMPACT_ATOMS: atom_id res chain seq x y z
N MET A 1 7.40 10.53 -7.10
CA MET A 1 8.30 9.42 -7.52
C MET A 1 7.42 8.20 -7.77
N LYS A 2 7.28 7.72 -9.02
CA LYS A 2 6.51 6.49 -9.31
C LYS A 2 7.42 5.29 -9.10
N PHE A 3 7.05 4.36 -8.20
CA PHE A 3 7.80 3.12 -7.95
C PHE A 3 7.45 2.06 -9.00
N LEU A 4 7.83 2.34 -10.24
CA LEU A 4 7.38 1.65 -11.45
C LEU A 4 7.67 0.14 -11.50
N PHE A 5 8.62 -0.38 -10.71
CA PHE A 5 8.93 -1.81 -10.71
C PHE A 5 7.95 -2.63 -9.87
N LEU A 6 7.41 -2.06 -8.78
CA LEU A 6 6.43 -2.74 -7.92
C LEU A 6 5.11 -2.95 -8.66
N ASP A 7 4.66 -1.91 -9.35
CA ASP A 7 3.45 -1.94 -10.18
C ASP A 7 3.52 -3.07 -11.23
N ARG A 8 4.71 -3.32 -11.79
CA ARG A 8 4.92 -4.38 -12.78
C ARG A 8 4.84 -5.78 -12.18
N PHE A 9 5.43 -6.00 -11.00
CA PHE A 9 5.35 -7.29 -10.33
C PHE A 9 3.94 -7.58 -9.84
N ASP A 10 3.28 -6.61 -9.24
CA ASP A 10 1.89 -6.73 -8.77
C ASP A 10 0.94 -7.02 -9.93
N ASP A 11 1.07 -6.30 -11.06
CA ASP A 11 0.27 -6.57 -12.26
C ASP A 11 0.48 -7.99 -12.81
N ILE A 12 1.72 -8.49 -12.79
CA ILE A 12 2.02 -9.86 -13.24
C ILE A 12 1.41 -10.88 -12.28
N GLN A 13 1.61 -10.70 -10.97
CA GLN A 13 1.16 -11.63 -9.93
C GLN A 13 -0.36 -11.67 -9.79
N ASP A 14 -1.05 -10.55 -10.02
CA ASP A 14 -2.51 -10.45 -10.01
C ASP A 14 -3.16 -10.72 -11.38
N GLU A 15 -2.38 -11.16 -12.37
CA GLU A 15 -2.82 -11.36 -13.76
C GLU A 15 -3.66 -10.19 -14.29
N ALA A 16 -3.17 -8.98 -14.03
CA ALA A 16 -3.86 -7.76 -14.40
C ALA A 16 -3.93 -7.61 -15.91
N ILE A 17 -5.02 -7.02 -16.40
CA ILE A 17 -5.20 -6.72 -17.83
C ILE A 17 -4.92 -5.24 -18.10
N MET A 18 -5.31 -4.37 -17.16
CA MET A 18 -5.25 -2.92 -17.27
C MET A 18 -4.68 -2.27 -16.01
N ARG A 19 -3.93 -1.18 -16.18
CA ARG A 19 -3.50 -0.24 -15.12
C ARG A 19 -3.70 1.20 -15.59
N CYS A 20 -4.38 2.00 -14.77
CA CYS A 20 -4.66 3.42 -15.05
C CYS A 20 -5.27 3.70 -16.45
N GLY A 21 -6.12 2.79 -16.95
CA GLY A 21 -6.76 2.93 -18.26
C GLY A 21 -5.91 2.45 -19.46
N PHE A 22 -4.70 1.93 -19.22
CA PHE A 22 -3.83 1.38 -20.25
C PHE A 22 -3.61 -0.13 -20.05
N PRO A 23 -3.28 -0.89 -21.12
CA PRO A 23 -2.83 -2.27 -20.98
C PRO A 23 -1.59 -2.36 -20.07
N VAL A 24 -1.52 -3.42 -19.28
CA VAL A 24 -0.35 -3.67 -18.42
C VAL A 24 0.92 -3.97 -19.21
N THR A 25 2.08 -3.71 -18.60
CA THR A 25 3.37 -3.81 -19.32
C THR A 25 3.61 -5.21 -19.90
N HIS A 26 3.25 -6.27 -19.18
CA HIS A 26 3.52 -7.64 -19.61
C HIS A 26 2.60 -8.14 -20.74
N SER A 27 1.45 -7.49 -20.96
CA SER A 27 0.59 -7.79 -22.12
C SER A 27 1.10 -7.14 -23.41
N VAL A 28 1.86 -6.05 -23.29
CA VAL A 28 2.45 -5.33 -24.44
C VAL A 28 3.83 -5.89 -24.80
N TYR A 29 4.71 -6.04 -23.81
CA TYR A 29 6.12 -6.38 -24.02
C TYR A 29 6.45 -7.84 -23.68
N GLY A 30 5.48 -8.61 -23.21
CA GLY A 30 5.68 -9.99 -22.78
C GLY A 30 6.18 -10.12 -21.33
N LEU A 31 5.94 -11.32 -20.78
CA LEU A 31 6.18 -11.64 -19.39
C LEU A 31 7.67 -11.55 -19.00
N HIS A 32 8.55 -12.23 -19.75
CA HIS A 32 9.96 -12.35 -19.42
C HIS A 32 10.69 -11.00 -19.42
N TYR A 33 10.42 -10.16 -20.43
CA TYR A 33 10.99 -8.80 -20.51
C TYR A 33 10.51 -7.91 -19.37
N SER A 34 9.24 -8.03 -18.99
CA SER A 34 8.66 -7.24 -17.90
C SER A 34 9.26 -7.61 -16.55
N ILE A 35 9.47 -8.90 -16.28
CA ILE A 35 10.14 -9.41 -15.07
C ILE A 35 11.59 -8.91 -15.03
N ASN A 36 12.34 -9.09 -16.12
CA ASN A 36 13.74 -8.67 -16.18
C ASN A 36 13.89 -7.16 -15.95
N ALA A 37 13.06 -6.35 -16.60
CA ALA A 37 13.10 -4.90 -16.44
C ALA A 37 12.71 -4.45 -15.02
N ALA A 38 11.74 -5.11 -14.38
CA ALA A 38 11.35 -4.80 -13.01
C ALA A 38 12.49 -5.13 -12.01
N ASN A 39 13.12 -6.30 -12.14
CA ASN A 39 14.30 -6.67 -11.36
C ASN A 39 15.45 -5.68 -11.54
N TYR A 40 15.76 -5.31 -12.78
CA TYR A 40 16.83 -4.36 -13.08
C TYR A 40 16.57 -3.00 -12.41
N LEU A 41 15.34 -2.47 -12.51
CA LEU A 41 14.97 -1.20 -11.86
C LEU A 41 15.08 -1.25 -10.34
N GLN A 42 14.76 -2.39 -9.72
CA GLN A 42 14.92 -2.59 -8.28
C GLN A 42 16.39 -2.51 -7.86
N PHE A 43 17.29 -3.20 -8.56
CA PHE A 43 18.73 -3.15 -8.25
C PHE A 43 19.37 -1.80 -8.59
N LEU A 44 18.92 -1.13 -9.65
CA LEU A 44 19.36 0.23 -9.97
C LEU A 44 18.97 1.22 -8.87
N ALA A 45 17.80 1.05 -8.25
CA ALA A 45 17.41 1.85 -7.08
C ALA A 45 18.34 1.58 -5.88
N CYS A 46 18.67 0.32 -5.62
CA CYS A 46 19.64 -0.04 -4.58
C CYS A 46 21.04 0.55 -4.85
N GLU A 47 21.55 0.44 -6.07
CA GLU A 47 22.85 1.02 -6.45
C GLU A 47 22.92 2.52 -6.11
N LYS A 48 21.86 3.27 -6.42
CA LYS A 48 21.77 4.69 -6.09
C LYS A 48 21.72 4.95 -4.58
N LEU A 49 21.04 4.09 -3.82
CA LEU A 49 20.87 4.24 -2.37
C LEU A 49 22.15 3.91 -1.58
N ILE A 50 23.05 3.07 -2.12
CA ILE A 50 24.37 2.79 -1.52
C ILE A 50 25.16 4.09 -1.32
N ASN A 51 25.09 4.99 -2.29
CA ASN A 51 25.83 6.26 -2.27
C ASN A 51 25.21 7.30 -1.32
N LEU A 52 24.02 7.05 -0.77
CA LEU A 52 23.30 8.01 0.06
C LEU A 52 23.71 7.91 1.54
N HIS A 53 23.76 6.69 2.10
CA HIS A 53 24.18 6.45 3.48
C HIS A 53 24.49 4.96 3.70
N PRO A 54 25.51 4.58 4.50
CA PRO A 54 25.88 3.18 4.73
C PRO A 54 24.73 2.29 5.24
N MET A 55 23.83 2.86 6.05
CA MET A 55 22.66 2.15 6.60
C MET A 55 21.42 2.15 5.68
N ALA A 56 21.43 2.92 4.57
CA ALA A 56 20.27 3.03 3.69
C ALA A 56 19.89 1.67 3.08
N ILE A 57 20.88 0.92 2.60
CA ILE A 57 20.65 -0.41 2.03
C ILE A 57 20.09 -1.40 3.04
N LYS A 58 20.58 -1.37 4.27
CA LYS A 58 20.05 -2.25 5.32
C LYS A 58 18.55 -2.01 5.52
N ILE A 59 18.15 -0.75 5.66
CA ILE A 59 16.74 -0.36 5.79
C ILE A 59 15.93 -0.84 4.59
N VAL A 60 16.43 -0.59 3.38
CA VAL A 60 15.73 -0.95 2.13
C VAL A 60 15.53 -2.46 2.01
N ILE A 61 16.56 -3.26 2.30
CA ILE A 61 16.48 -4.72 2.31
C ILE A 61 15.45 -5.20 3.34
N GLU A 62 15.50 -4.70 4.57
CA GLU A 62 14.55 -5.07 5.62
C GLU A 62 13.10 -4.74 5.21
N GLN A 63 12.87 -3.60 4.58
CA GLN A 63 11.54 -3.20 4.13
C GLN A 63 11.06 -4.01 2.91
N PHE A 64 11.95 -4.36 1.98
CA PHE A 64 11.62 -5.32 0.92
C PHE A 64 11.25 -6.69 1.47
N MET A 65 11.94 -7.17 2.51
CA MET A 65 11.62 -8.45 3.15
C MET A 65 10.23 -8.43 3.79
N GLU A 66 9.85 -7.33 4.46
CA GLU A 66 8.47 -7.17 4.96
C GLU A 66 7.45 -7.16 3.82
N TYR A 67 7.74 -6.46 2.72
CA TYR A 67 6.89 -6.48 1.52
C TYR A 67 6.69 -7.90 0.98
N TYR A 68 7.77 -8.66 0.75
CA TYR A 68 7.65 -10.02 0.21
C TYR A 68 6.93 -10.96 1.18
N ARG A 69 7.08 -10.79 2.50
CA ARG A 69 6.28 -11.51 3.50
C ARG A 69 4.80 -11.19 3.35
N GLY A 70 4.44 -9.91 3.23
CA GLY A 70 3.07 -9.48 2.96
C GLY A 70 2.53 -10.03 1.64
N GLN A 71 3.28 -9.90 0.54
CA GLN A 71 2.90 -10.42 -0.76
C GLN A 71 2.67 -11.93 -0.73
N GLY A 72 3.56 -12.68 -0.04
CA GLY A 72 3.41 -14.11 0.16
C GLY A 72 2.16 -14.49 0.95
N MET A 73 1.81 -13.73 1.99
CA MET A 73 0.57 -13.93 2.75
C MET A 73 -0.67 -13.72 1.86
N ASP A 74 -0.70 -12.64 1.08
CA ASP A 74 -1.80 -12.35 0.15
C ASP A 74 -1.96 -13.46 -0.90
N LEU A 75 -0.86 -13.88 -1.53
CA LEU A 75 -0.88 -14.99 -2.49
C LEU A 75 -1.34 -16.30 -1.85
N TYR A 76 -0.84 -16.64 -0.67
CA TYR A 76 -1.24 -17.87 0.04
C TYR A 76 -2.72 -17.89 0.37
N TRP A 77 -3.27 -16.80 0.93
CA TRP A 77 -4.69 -16.72 1.24
C TRP A 77 -5.54 -16.77 -0.02
N LYS A 78 -5.11 -16.13 -1.11
CA LYS A 78 -5.76 -16.19 -2.42
C LYS A 78 -5.80 -17.63 -2.96
N GLU A 79 -4.66 -18.32 -3.02
CA GLU A 79 -4.56 -19.68 -3.58
C GLU A 79 -5.30 -20.73 -2.75
N LYS A 80 -5.37 -20.53 -1.43
CA LYS A 80 -6.05 -21.46 -0.51
C LYS A 80 -7.50 -21.09 -0.23
N PHE A 81 -8.02 -20.02 -0.84
CA PHE A 81 -9.37 -19.50 -0.60
C PHE A 81 -9.67 -19.21 0.87
N ILE A 82 -8.67 -18.73 1.61
CA ILE A 82 -8.79 -18.40 3.03
C ILE A 82 -9.20 -16.93 3.16
N CYS A 83 -10.32 -16.67 3.81
CA CYS A 83 -10.68 -15.32 4.24
C CYS A 83 -9.93 -14.99 5.55
N PRO A 84 -9.03 -14.00 5.57
CA PRO A 84 -8.29 -13.65 6.79
C PRO A 84 -9.22 -13.01 7.82
N LYS A 85 -8.85 -13.11 9.10
CA LYS A 85 -9.43 -12.27 10.15
C LYS A 85 -8.98 -10.82 9.96
N GLU A 86 -9.71 -9.87 10.51
CA GLU A 86 -9.39 -8.45 10.44
C GLU A 86 -7.98 -8.14 10.98
N GLU A 87 -7.62 -8.74 12.13
CA GLU A 87 -6.28 -8.60 12.72
C GLU A 87 -5.16 -9.08 11.78
N ASP A 88 -5.36 -10.22 11.11
CA ASP A 88 -4.41 -10.77 10.15
C ASP A 88 -4.33 -9.89 8.89
N TYR A 89 -5.47 -9.38 8.42
CA TYR A 89 -5.54 -8.47 7.29
C TYR A 89 -4.81 -7.15 7.58
N ASN A 90 -4.91 -6.64 8.81
CA ASN A 90 -4.18 -5.46 9.27
C ASN A 90 -2.65 -5.67 9.22
N ILE A 91 -2.17 -6.87 9.58
CA ILE A 91 -0.75 -7.23 9.44
C ILE A 91 -0.34 -7.28 7.97
N LEU A 92 -1.18 -7.84 7.11
CA LEU A 92 -0.95 -7.85 5.66
C LEU A 92 -0.86 -6.42 5.11
N ALA A 93 -1.83 -5.56 5.43
CA ALA A 93 -1.87 -4.17 4.98
C ALA A 93 -0.60 -3.43 5.37
N MET A 94 -0.10 -3.68 6.58
CA MET A 94 1.16 -3.13 7.04
C MET A 94 2.35 -3.53 6.17
N ARG A 95 2.48 -4.83 5.94
CA ARG A 95 3.61 -5.41 5.22
C ARG A 95 3.58 -5.09 3.74
N LYS A 96 2.40 -5.15 3.10
CA LYS A 96 2.25 -5.02 1.65
C LYS A 96 2.00 -3.58 1.20
N SER A 97 1.22 -2.81 1.94
CA SER A 97 0.78 -1.46 1.53
C SER A 97 1.55 -0.34 2.23
N ALA A 98 1.92 -0.52 3.50
CA ALA A 98 2.58 0.53 4.29
C ALA A 98 4.12 0.54 4.18
N TRP A 99 4.75 -0.59 3.84
CA TRP A 99 6.21 -0.75 3.85
C TRP A 99 6.98 0.34 3.11
N LEU A 100 6.43 0.87 2.02
CA LEU A 100 7.08 1.89 1.21
C LEU A 100 7.15 3.23 1.95
N ILE A 101 6.04 3.61 2.60
CA ILE A 101 5.99 4.82 3.44
C ILE A 101 6.94 4.64 4.64
N ILE A 102 6.91 3.47 5.28
CA ILE A 102 7.80 3.11 6.39
C ILE A 102 9.27 3.21 5.95
N MET A 103 9.61 2.69 4.76
CA MET A 103 10.96 2.78 4.20
C MET A 103 11.39 4.22 3.99
N VAL A 104 10.54 5.05 3.37
CA VAL A 104 10.86 6.47 3.12
C VAL A 104 11.08 7.21 4.43
N VAL A 105 10.22 7.04 5.43
CA VAL A 105 10.38 7.70 6.74
C VAL A 105 11.66 7.23 7.44
N LYS A 106 11.97 5.92 7.44
CA LYS A 106 13.23 5.40 7.99
C LYS A 106 14.45 5.98 7.29
N LEU A 107 14.42 6.09 5.96
CA LEU A 107 15.50 6.70 5.18
C LEU A 107 15.64 8.19 5.48
N MET A 108 14.54 8.94 5.59
CA MET A 108 14.56 10.35 5.99
C MET A 108 15.15 10.54 7.38
N LYS A 109 14.83 9.64 8.33
CA LYS A 109 15.34 9.69 9.71
C LYS A 109 16.86 9.51 9.79
N LEU A 110 17.51 8.86 8.81
CA LEU A 110 18.99 8.78 8.76
C LEU A 110 19.67 10.16 8.65
N PHE A 111 18.96 11.16 8.13
CA PHE A 111 19.49 12.51 7.91
C PHE A 111 18.84 13.55 8.82
N SER A 112 17.98 13.12 9.74
CA SER A 112 17.23 14.00 10.63
C SER A 112 17.79 13.93 12.05
N THR A 113 17.85 15.08 12.72
CA THR A 113 18.18 15.19 14.14
C THR A 113 16.94 14.98 15.04
N TYR A 114 15.77 14.72 14.45
CA TYR A 114 14.52 14.54 15.19
C TYR A 114 14.48 13.14 15.84
N GLU A 115 14.62 13.10 17.17
CA GLU A 115 14.80 11.85 17.91
C GLU A 115 13.50 11.07 18.14
N GLU A 116 12.34 11.72 18.19
CA GLU A 116 11.08 11.03 18.49
C GLU A 116 10.78 9.90 17.50
N ASP A 117 10.26 8.80 18.03
CA ASP A 117 9.94 7.62 17.23
C ASP A 117 8.63 7.81 16.45
N ILE A 118 8.72 8.52 15.33
CA ILE A 118 7.63 8.71 14.36
C ILE A 118 7.10 7.35 13.84
N MET A 119 7.94 6.31 13.82
CA MET A 119 7.68 5.03 13.18
C MET A 119 6.65 4.17 13.90
N LEU A 120 6.56 4.26 15.23
CA LEU A 120 5.75 3.35 16.03
C LEU A 120 4.23 3.66 15.95
N LYS A 121 3.84 4.85 15.48
CA LYS A 121 2.43 5.31 15.51
C LYS A 121 1.86 5.76 14.17
N PHE A 122 2.72 6.09 13.19
CA PHE A 122 2.28 6.25 11.79
C PHE A 122 1.79 4.92 11.19
N LEU A 123 2.19 3.80 11.81
CA LEU A 123 1.89 2.41 11.47
C LEU A 123 0.37 2.15 11.44
N THR A 124 -0.40 2.68 12.39
CA THR A 124 -1.86 2.42 12.52
C THR A 124 -2.75 3.06 11.44
N ILE A 125 -2.18 3.84 10.52
CA ILE A 125 -2.95 4.73 9.64
C ILE A 125 -3.23 4.11 8.26
N ILE A 126 -2.40 3.16 7.84
CA ILE A 126 -2.43 2.58 6.49
C ILE A 126 -3.13 1.21 6.54
N GLN A 127 -4.21 1.09 7.32
CA GLN A 127 -4.82 -0.21 7.60
C GLN A 127 -5.96 -0.64 6.67
N ASP A 128 -6.64 0.22 5.90
CA ASP A 128 -7.82 -0.25 5.15
C ASP A 128 -8.02 0.33 3.75
N ILE A 129 -6.98 0.33 2.93
CA ILE A 129 -7.14 0.50 1.48
C ILE A 129 -6.58 -0.74 0.82
N LEU A 130 -7.47 -1.58 0.28
CA LEU A 130 -7.40 -2.34 -0.98
C LEU A 130 -8.18 -3.67 -0.88
N LYS A 131 -9.42 -3.70 -1.41
CA LYS A 131 -10.20 -4.93 -1.64
C LYS A 131 -10.52 -5.20 -3.11
N GLN A 132 -9.74 -6.15 -3.63
CA GLN A 132 -10.03 -7.34 -4.47
C GLN A 132 -10.85 -7.30 -5.77
N ARG A 133 -10.42 -8.18 -6.68
CA ARG A 133 -10.97 -8.47 -8.01
C ARG A 133 -11.72 -9.81 -8.04
N SER A 134 -12.84 -9.78 -8.75
CA SER A 134 -13.38 -10.90 -9.54
C SER A 134 -13.21 -10.53 -11.04
N LYS A 135 -13.27 -11.48 -11.99
CA LYS A 135 -13.29 -11.18 -13.43
C LYS A 135 -14.72 -11.17 -14.02
N ASN A 136 -15.74 -11.57 -13.24
CA ASN A 136 -17.14 -11.60 -13.67
C ASN A 136 -17.92 -10.37 -13.15
N ILE A 137 -18.39 -9.52 -14.06
CA ILE A 137 -19.08 -8.24 -13.75
C ILE A 137 -20.42 -8.47 -13.02
N GLU A 138 -21.13 -9.55 -13.30
CA GLU A 138 -22.42 -9.85 -12.66
C GLU A 138 -22.23 -10.36 -11.24
N VAL A 139 -21.24 -11.23 -11.02
CA VAL A 139 -20.83 -11.68 -9.69
C VAL A 139 -20.35 -10.49 -8.85
N LYS A 140 -19.61 -9.54 -9.45
CA LYS A 140 -19.22 -8.29 -8.75
C LYS A 140 -20.42 -7.50 -8.29
N ARG A 141 -21.40 -7.26 -9.17
CA ARG A 141 -22.61 -6.51 -8.81
C ARG A 141 -23.40 -7.20 -7.72
N TYR A 142 -23.48 -8.53 -7.75
CA TYR A 142 -24.12 -9.30 -6.68
C TYR A 142 -23.36 -9.20 -5.36
N CYS A 143 -22.04 -9.35 -5.35
CA CYS A 143 -21.22 -9.19 -4.16
C CYS A 143 -21.33 -7.78 -3.57
N VAL A 144 -21.35 -6.72 -4.40
CA VAL A 144 -21.56 -5.34 -3.94
C VAL A 144 -22.92 -5.20 -3.26
N LYS A 145 -24.00 -5.75 -3.84
CA LYS A 145 -25.33 -5.73 -3.20
C LYS A 145 -25.35 -6.46 -1.86
N ILE A 146 -24.64 -7.58 -1.74
CA ILE A 146 -24.48 -8.28 -0.46
C ILE A 146 -23.73 -7.39 0.54
N LEU A 147 -22.60 -6.81 0.15
CA LEU A 147 -21.83 -5.93 1.04
C LEU A 147 -22.66 -4.73 1.51
N GLU A 148 -23.51 -4.17 0.64
CA GLU A 148 -24.47 -3.13 1.01
C GLU A 148 -25.52 -3.65 1.99
N SER A 149 -26.13 -4.81 1.75
CA SER A 149 -27.17 -5.36 2.63
C SER A 149 -26.66 -5.72 4.02
N TYR A 150 -25.39 -6.10 4.15
CA TYR A 150 -24.72 -6.36 5.42
C TYR A 150 -24.13 -5.09 6.06
N GLY A 151 -24.27 -3.92 5.43
CA GLY A 151 -23.76 -2.65 5.94
C GLY A 151 -22.24 -2.53 5.94
N SER A 152 -21.52 -3.37 5.18
CA SER A 152 -20.05 -3.42 5.17
C SER A 152 -19.44 -2.09 4.73
N PHE A 153 -20.05 -1.38 3.76
CA PHE A 153 -19.59 -0.06 3.34
C PHE A 153 -19.72 1.00 4.45
N LYS A 154 -20.79 0.93 5.24
CA LYS A 154 -20.98 1.82 6.39
C LYS A 154 -19.91 1.53 7.44
N TYR A 155 -19.73 0.27 7.80
CA TYR A 155 -18.69 -0.15 8.75
C TYR A 155 -17.30 0.33 8.32
N THR A 156 -16.91 0.09 7.06
CA THR A 156 -15.61 0.57 6.53
C THR A 156 -15.50 2.09 6.59
N LYS A 157 -16.58 2.83 6.28
CA LYS A 157 -16.59 4.29 6.39
C LYS A 157 -16.40 4.76 7.84
N ASP A 158 -17.09 4.13 8.79
CA ASP A 158 -16.99 4.47 10.20
C ASP A 158 -15.56 4.23 10.73
N VAL A 159 -14.94 3.11 10.35
CA VAL A 159 -13.53 2.82 10.66
C VAL A 159 -12.60 3.89 10.06
N LEU A 160 -12.81 4.28 8.80
CA LEU A 160 -12.02 5.33 8.16
C LEU A 160 -12.16 6.69 8.86
N ASP A 161 -13.38 7.07 9.26
CA ASP A 161 -13.63 8.31 10.00
C ASP A 161 -12.96 8.27 11.40
N GLU A 162 -12.95 7.12 12.08
CA GLU A 162 -12.21 6.94 13.34
C GLU A 162 -10.70 7.04 13.16
N LEU A 163 -10.16 6.42 12.11
CA LEU A 163 -8.74 6.47 11.78
C LEU A 163 -8.33 7.90 11.46
N GLU A 164 -9.09 8.64 10.64
CA GLU A 164 -8.78 10.02 10.32
C GLU A 164 -8.68 10.89 11.57
N LYS A 165 -9.59 10.71 12.54
CA LYS A 165 -9.51 11.40 13.83
C LYS A 165 -8.22 11.07 14.57
N LYS A 166 -7.85 9.79 14.62
CA LYS A 166 -6.58 9.35 15.25
C LYS A 166 -5.37 10.00 14.57
N ILE A 167 -5.35 10.07 13.23
CA ILE A 167 -4.26 10.73 12.48
C ILE A 167 -4.15 12.20 12.86
N ARG A 168 -5.27 12.93 12.86
CA ARG A 168 -5.28 14.37 13.15
C ARG A 168 -4.82 14.66 14.58
N THR A 169 -5.35 13.92 15.56
CA THR A 169 -4.89 14.01 16.95
C THR A 169 -3.39 13.76 17.07
N GLU A 170 -2.85 12.80 16.31
CA GLU A 170 -1.41 12.50 16.33
C GLU A 170 -0.59 13.62 15.66
N ILE A 171 -1.07 14.19 14.56
CA ILE A 171 -0.42 15.35 13.93
C ILE A 171 -0.35 16.52 14.92
N ASP A 172 -1.46 16.85 15.58
CA ASP A 172 -1.52 17.93 16.56
C ASP A 172 -0.60 17.66 17.75
N ARG A 173 -0.58 16.41 18.24
CA ARG A 173 0.30 15.95 19.32
C ARG A 173 1.78 16.14 19.00
N LEU A 174 2.17 15.98 17.73
CA LEU A 174 3.54 16.14 17.24
C LEU A 174 3.88 17.58 16.84
N GLY A 175 3.08 18.57 17.26
CA GLY A 175 3.33 19.99 17.00
C GLY A 175 2.68 20.54 15.73
N GLY A 176 1.84 19.75 15.06
CA GLY A 176 1.07 20.15 13.89
C GLY A 176 1.87 20.12 12.58
N ASN A 177 1.20 19.79 11.47
CA ASN A 177 1.80 19.84 10.14
C ASN A 177 0.74 20.19 9.08
N PRO A 178 0.67 21.46 8.62
CA PRO A 178 -0.36 21.91 7.68
C PRO A 178 -0.36 21.13 6.36
N LEU A 179 0.82 20.69 5.89
CA LEU A 179 0.92 19.92 4.64
C LEU A 179 0.33 18.51 4.80
N LEU A 180 0.55 17.86 5.95
CA LEU A 180 -0.06 16.55 6.22
C LEU A 180 -1.58 16.66 6.42
N VAL A 181 -2.05 17.71 7.08
CA VAL A 181 -3.50 18.00 7.22
C VAL A 181 -4.14 18.19 5.84
N GLN A 182 -3.53 19.01 4.98
CA GLN A 182 -4.01 19.23 3.61
C GLN A 182 -4.03 17.94 2.79
N LEU A 183 -3.01 17.09 2.93
CA LEU A 183 -2.98 15.79 2.27
C LEU A 183 -4.17 14.92 2.69
N LEU A 184 -4.51 14.89 3.98
CA LEU A 184 -5.69 14.15 4.48
C LEU A 184 -6.99 14.71 3.92
N ASP A 185 -7.13 16.05 3.86
CA ASP A 185 -8.29 16.71 3.29
C ASP A 185 -8.48 16.33 1.81
N ASP A 186 -7.40 16.32 1.03
CA ASP A 186 -7.41 15.93 -0.38
C ASP A 186 -7.83 14.46 -0.56
N TYR A 187 -7.34 13.56 0.29
CA TYR A 187 -7.75 12.16 0.29
C TYR A 187 -9.24 12.00 0.64
N ARG A 188 -9.72 12.68 1.69
CA ARG A 188 -11.13 12.68 2.10
C ARG A 188 -12.04 13.19 0.99
N ASN A 189 -11.65 14.29 0.34
CA ASN A 189 -12.42 14.88 -0.75
C ASN A 189 -12.52 13.96 -1.98
N LYS A 190 -11.46 13.21 -2.29
CA LYS A 190 -11.52 12.18 -3.36
C LYS A 190 -12.45 11.04 -3.02
N MET A 191 -12.41 10.56 -1.77
CA MET A 191 -13.29 9.48 -1.29
C MET A 191 -14.77 9.90 -1.39
N LEU A 192 -15.10 11.13 -0.98
CA LEU A 192 -16.47 11.65 -1.04
C LEU A 192 -16.99 11.87 -2.47
N LYS A 193 -16.10 12.17 -3.44
CA LYS A 193 -16.46 12.32 -4.85
C LYS A 193 -16.68 10.99 -5.57
N THR A 194 -16.12 9.90 -5.05
CA THR A 194 -16.28 8.56 -5.61
C THR A 194 -17.60 7.98 -5.12
N ARG A 195 -18.72 8.34 -5.77
CA ARG A 195 -19.98 7.63 -5.58
C ARG A 195 -19.78 6.18 -6.05
N ILE A 196 -19.91 5.24 -5.13
CA ILE A 196 -20.12 3.82 -5.44
C ILE A 196 -21.54 3.67 -6.00
#